data_AF-A0A2J8LW17-F1
#
_entry.id   AF-A0A2J8LW17-F1
#
_cell.length_a   1.000
_cell.length_b   1.000
_cell.length_c   1.000
_cell.angle_alpha   90.00
_cell.angle_beta   90.00
_cell.angle_gamma   90.00
#
_symmetry.space_group_name_H-M   'P 1'
#
loop_
_entity.id
_entity.type
_entity.pdbx_description
1 polymer ?
#
loop_
_entity_poly.entity_id
_entity_poly.type
_entity_poly.pdbx_seq_one_letter_code
_entity_poly.pdbx_strand_id
1 'polypeptide(L)'
;MGCAFINLCILASQHAWAQLTFWEASQLYLLFLSLTLATVNARWLEPRTTAAMWALQTVEKERGLGGEVPGSHQGPDPYRQLREKDPKYSALRQNFFRYHGLSSLCNLGCVLSNGLCLAGLALEIRSL
;
A
#
# COMPACT_ATOMS: atom_id res chain seq x y z
N MET A 1 -4.05 -5.09 -8.25
CA MET A 1 -4.61 -6.47 -8.18
C MET A 1 -4.78 -7.12 -9.53
N GLY A 2 -5.58 -6.53 -10.44
CA GLY A 2 -5.90 -7.18 -11.73
C GLY A 2 -4.67 -7.59 -12.54
N CYS A 3 -3.65 -6.72 -12.62
CA CYS A 3 -2.44 -7.01 -13.38
C CYS A 3 -1.65 -8.23 -12.84
N ALA A 4 -1.34 -8.26 -11.54
CA ALA A 4 -0.62 -9.39 -10.94
C ALA A 4 -1.40 -10.71 -11.03
N PHE A 5 -2.73 -10.67 -10.89
CA PHE A 5 -3.59 -11.83 -11.03
C PHE A 5 -3.60 -12.36 -12.48
N ILE A 6 -3.77 -11.47 -13.46
CA ILE A 6 -3.75 -11.83 -14.89
C ILE A 6 -2.38 -12.43 -15.26
N ASN A 7 -1.28 -11.80 -14.83
CA ASN A 7 0.06 -12.30 -15.09
C ASN A 7 0.29 -13.68 -14.47
N LEU A 8 -0.19 -13.90 -13.24
CA LEU A 8 -0.09 -15.20 -12.58
C LEU A 8 -0.92 -16.27 -13.30
N CYS A 9 -2.12 -15.94 -13.78
CA CYS A 9 -2.94 -16.86 -14.57
C CYS A 9 -2.29 -17.23 -15.91
N ILE A 10 -1.71 -16.25 -16.60
CA ILE A 10 -1.00 -16.48 -17.87
C ILE A 10 0.20 -17.39 -17.63
N LEU A 11 1.06 -17.06 -16.66
CA LEU A 11 2.26 -17.85 -16.35
C LEU A 11 1.88 -19.28 -15.91
N ALA A 12 0.86 -19.41 -15.05
CA ALA A 12 0.36 -20.70 -14.58
C ALA A 12 -0.18 -21.60 -15.71
N SER A 13 -0.76 -20.99 -16.75
CA SER A 13 -1.33 -21.73 -17.89
C SER A 13 -0.29 -22.16 -18.93
N GLN A 14 0.83 -21.44 -19.02
CA GLN A 14 1.86 -21.67 -20.04
C GLN A 14 2.97 -22.63 -19.58
N HIS A 15 3.10 -22.89 -18.27
CA HIS A 15 4.20 -23.67 -17.73
C HIS A 15 3.94 -25.16 -17.61
N ALA A 16 4.89 -25.96 -18.07
CA ALA A 16 5.02 -27.36 -17.68
C ALA A 16 5.57 -27.42 -16.25
N TRP A 17 4.67 -27.51 -15.26
CA TRP A 17 4.98 -27.47 -13.83
C TRP A 17 6.06 -28.46 -13.35
N ALA A 18 6.31 -29.52 -14.13
CA ALA A 18 7.34 -30.51 -13.86
C ALA A 18 8.79 -30.02 -14.10
N GLN A 19 8.99 -28.89 -14.80
CA GLN A 19 10.31 -28.36 -15.18
C GLN A 19 10.43 -26.84 -14.99
N LEU A 20 10.00 -26.33 -13.84
CA LEU A 20 10.22 -24.92 -13.51
C LEU A 20 11.71 -24.63 -13.27
N THR A 21 12.25 -23.65 -14.01
CA THR A 21 13.55 -23.09 -13.70
C THR A 21 13.49 -22.28 -12.41
N PHE A 22 14.64 -22.09 -11.75
CA PHE A 22 14.75 -21.25 -10.56
C PHE A 22 14.23 -19.82 -10.79
N TRP A 23 14.41 -19.31 -12.02
CA TRP A 23 14.00 -17.98 -12.42
C TRP A 23 12.48 -17.84 -12.50
N GLU A 24 11.82 -18.75 -13.20
CA GLU A 24 10.36 -18.77 -13.36
C GLU A 24 9.68 -19.01 -12.00
N ALA A 25 10.24 -19.88 -11.16
CA ALA A 25 9.76 -20.11 -9.80
C ALA A 25 9.84 -18.83 -8.95
N SER A 26 10.91 -18.05 -9.11
CA SER A 26 11.07 -16.75 -8.42
C SER A 26 10.05 -15.72 -8.91
N GLN A 27 9.77 -15.66 -10.22
CA GLN A 27 8.74 -14.78 -10.78
C GLN A 27 7.33 -15.15 -10.28
N LEU A 28 6.98 -16.44 -10.28
CA LEU A 28 5.71 -16.93 -9.72
C LEU A 28 5.58 -16.54 -8.25
N TYR A 29 6.64 -16.72 -7.47
CA TYR A 29 6.65 -16.36 -6.06
C TYR A 29 6.45 -14.85 -5.85
N LEU A 30 7.15 -14.01 -6.62
CA LEU A 30 7.00 -12.55 -6.57
C LEU A 30 5.58 -12.10 -6.96
N LEU A 31 5.00 -12.70 -8.00
CA LEU A 31 3.62 -12.42 -8.41
C LEU A 31 2.62 -12.85 -7.33
N PHE A 32 2.78 -14.04 -6.75
CA PHE A 32 1.95 -14.54 -5.66
C PHE A 32 2.06 -13.68 -4.39
N LEU A 33 3.28 -13.26 -4.05
CA LEU A 33 3.54 -12.34 -2.95
C LEU A 33 2.85 -11.00 -3.19
N SER A 34 2.97 -10.44 -4.40
CA SER A 34 2.31 -9.18 -4.77
C SER A 34 0.77 -9.29 -4.70
N LEU A 35 0.20 -10.41 -5.13
CA LEU A 35 -1.23 -10.67 -5.05
C LEU A 35 -1.70 -10.75 -3.59
N THR A 36 -0.92 -11.45 -2.75
CA THR A 36 -1.20 -11.58 -1.31
C THR A 36 -1.13 -10.23 -0.62
N LEU A 37 -0.06 -9.45 -0.84
CA LEU A 37 0.12 -8.11 -0.27
C LEU A 37 -1.00 -7.17 -0.70
N ALA A 38 -1.35 -7.16 -1.98
CA ALA A 38 -2.46 -6.36 -2.48
C ALA A 38 -3.77 -6.78 -1.80
N THR A 39 -4.01 -8.09 -1.64
CA THR A 39 -5.25 -8.64 -1.04
C THR A 39 -5.38 -8.24 0.41
N VAL A 40 -4.28 -8.39 1.16
CA VAL A 40 -4.21 -7.94 2.54
C VAL A 40 -4.47 -6.43 2.62
N ASN A 41 -3.85 -5.66 1.73
CA ASN A 41 -4.02 -4.23 1.69
C ASN A 41 -5.49 -3.82 1.47
N ALA A 42 -6.13 -4.32 0.42
CA ALA A 42 -7.49 -3.90 0.05
C ALA A 42 -8.58 -4.46 0.97
N ARG A 43 -8.39 -5.67 1.52
CA ARG A 43 -9.43 -6.33 2.35
C ARG A 43 -9.35 -5.93 3.82
N TRP A 44 -8.16 -5.66 4.36
CA TRP A 44 -8.00 -5.38 5.79
C TRP A 44 -7.42 -4.01 6.10
N LEU A 45 -6.35 -3.59 5.43
CA LEU A 45 -5.64 -2.35 5.79
C LEU A 45 -6.37 -1.10 5.31
N GLU A 46 -6.87 -1.08 4.08
CA GLU A 46 -7.60 0.06 3.52
C GLU A 46 -8.87 0.38 4.32
N PRO A 47 -9.80 -0.56 4.60
CA PRO A 47 -10.99 -0.27 5.40
C PRO A 47 -10.65 0.29 6.80
N ARG A 48 -9.61 -0.24 7.45
CA ARG A 48 -9.16 0.22 8.77
C ARG A 48 -8.51 1.60 8.71
N THR A 49 -7.71 1.86 7.67
CA THR A 49 -7.08 3.16 7.43
C THR A 49 -8.15 4.21 7.16
N THR A 50 -9.14 3.90 6.31
CA THR A 50 -10.26 4.79 6.00
C THR A 50 -11.12 5.04 7.24
N ALA A 51 -11.43 4.03 8.04
CA ALA A 51 -12.16 4.22 9.29
C ALA A 51 -11.41 5.13 10.27
N ALA A 52 -10.09 4.95 10.41
CA ALA A 52 -9.25 5.81 11.24
C ALA A 52 -9.15 7.25 10.67
N MET A 53 -9.11 7.39 9.35
CA MET A 53 -9.14 8.69 8.66
C MET A 53 -10.44 9.44 8.94
N TRP A 54 -11.59 8.77 8.82
CA TRP A 54 -12.89 9.37 9.15
C TRP A 54 -12.98 9.76 10.62
N ALA A 55 -12.49 8.91 11.54
CA ALA A 55 -12.46 9.24 12.96
C ALA A 55 -11.61 10.48 13.25
N LEU A 56 -10.44 10.61 12.61
CA LEU A 56 -9.60 11.81 12.70
C LEU A 56 -10.31 13.03 12.14
N GLN A 57 -10.89 12.91 10.94
CA GLN A 57 -11.57 14.02 10.28
C GLN A 57 -12.78 14.53 11.08
N THR A 58 -13.51 13.65 11.76
CA THR A 58 -14.61 14.05 12.65
C THR A 58 -14.09 14.89 13.81
N VAL A 59 -13.03 14.44 14.49
CA VAL A 59 -12.42 15.18 15.60
C VAL A 59 -11.84 16.52 15.12
N GLU A 60 -11.20 16.54 13.96
CA GLU A 60 -10.68 17.76 13.34
C GLU A 60 -11.82 18.77 13.08
N LYS A 61 -12.92 18.34 12.47
CA LYS A 61 -14.09 19.18 12.21
C LYS A 61 -14.76 19.71 13.47
N GLU A 62 -14.90 18.89 14.50
CA GLU A 62 -15.43 19.33 15.82
C GLU A 62 -14.58 20.43 16.46
N ARG A 63 -13.30 20.50 16.12
CA ARG A 63 -12.35 21.52 16.59
C ARG A 63 -12.18 22.68 15.61
N GLY A 64 -12.97 22.72 14.54
CA GLY A 64 -12.93 23.77 13.52
C GLY A 64 -11.79 23.63 12.50
N LEU A 65 -11.17 22.44 12.41
CA LEU A 65 -10.10 22.12 11.45
C LEU A 65 -10.65 21.36 10.23
N GLY A 66 -9.85 21.25 9.17
CA GLY A 66 -10.19 20.48 7.97
C GLY A 66 -10.85 21.29 6.84
N GLY A 67 -10.96 22.61 7.02
CA GLY A 67 -11.42 23.57 6.01
C GLY A 67 -10.36 24.60 5.60
N GLU A 68 -9.11 24.41 6.03
CA GLU A 68 -8.05 25.39 5.79
C GLU A 68 -7.57 25.37 4.34
N VAL A 69 -7.29 26.56 3.79
CA VAL A 69 -6.61 26.69 2.49
C VAL A 69 -5.12 26.34 2.68
N PRO A 70 -4.56 25.40 1.89
CA PRO A 70 -3.15 25.05 1.97
C PRO A 70 -2.25 26.29 1.85
N GLY A 71 -1.33 26.48 2.79
CA GLY A 71 -0.39 27.61 2.81
C GLY A 71 -0.93 28.92 3.39
N SER A 72 -2.20 28.99 3.81
CA SER A 72 -2.80 30.20 4.38
C SER A 72 -2.47 30.44 5.87
N HIS A 73 -1.87 29.46 6.56
CA HIS A 73 -1.60 29.56 8.00
C HIS A 73 -0.21 30.16 8.28
N GLN A 74 -0.18 31.38 8.83
CA GLN A 74 1.00 31.95 9.49
C GLN A 74 0.86 31.74 11.00
N GLY A 75 1.39 30.63 11.52
CA GLY A 75 1.33 30.33 12.95
C GLY A 75 1.65 28.87 13.28
N PRO A 76 1.72 28.51 14.58
CA PRO A 76 1.93 27.14 15.02
C PRO A 76 0.81 26.22 14.53
N ASP A 77 1.21 25.14 13.84
CA ASP A 77 0.31 24.16 13.22
C ASP A 77 -0.83 23.72 14.17
N PRO A 78 -2.10 24.03 13.84
CA PRO A 78 -3.24 23.74 14.70
C PRO A 78 -3.45 22.23 14.89
N TYR A 79 -3.06 21.39 13.93
CA TYR A 79 -3.10 19.93 14.04
C TYR A 79 -2.05 19.41 15.03
N ARG A 80 -0.90 20.08 15.12
CA ARG A 80 0.14 19.76 16.11
C ARG A 80 -0.32 20.13 17.51
N GLN A 81 -0.93 21.31 17.67
CA GLN A 81 -1.51 21.72 18.96
C GLN A 81 -2.62 20.77 19.41
N LEU A 82 -3.49 20.33 18.49
CA LEU A 82 -4.54 19.37 18.80
C LEU A 82 -3.97 18.02 19.25
N ARG A 83 -2.87 17.56 18.62
CA ARG A 83 -2.15 16.34 19.03
C ARG A 83 -1.55 16.45 20.43
N GLU A 84 -1.01 17.61 20.79
CA GLU A 84 -0.39 17.82 22.11
C GLU A 84 -1.44 17.98 23.22
N LYS A 85 -2.62 18.57 22.90
CA LYS A 85 -3.70 18.81 23.88
C LYS A 85 -4.65 17.63 24.06
N ASP A 86 -4.89 16.83 23.03
CA ASP A 86 -5.88 15.75 23.06
C ASP A 86 -5.21 14.36 22.91
N PRO A 87 -5.10 13.58 24.01
CA PRO A 87 -4.48 12.26 23.97
C PRO A 87 -5.28 11.25 23.15
N LYS A 88 -6.61 11.44 22.99
CA LYS A 88 -7.44 10.57 22.15
C LYS A 88 -7.14 10.80 20.68
N TYR A 89 -7.03 12.06 20.28
CA TYR A 89 -6.64 12.42 18.92
C TYR A 89 -5.23 11.92 18.58
N SER A 90 -4.27 12.05 19.52
CA SER A 90 -2.93 11.51 19.35
C SER A 90 -2.91 9.99 19.11
N ALA A 91 -3.67 9.23 19.91
CA ALA A 91 -3.79 7.77 19.76
C ALA A 91 -4.44 7.37 18.42
N LEU A 92 -5.51 8.06 18.00
CA LEU A 92 -6.15 7.84 16.70
C LEU A 92 -5.17 8.09 15.55
N ARG A 93 -4.38 9.17 15.64
CA ARG A 93 -3.40 9.55 14.62
C ARG A 93 -2.28 8.52 14.53
N GLN A 94 -1.78 8.03 15.66
CA GLN A 94 -0.80 6.95 15.67
C GLN A 94 -1.33 5.67 15.03
N ASN A 95 -2.59 5.32 15.30
CA ASN A 95 -3.21 4.14 14.73
C ASN A 95 -3.41 4.28 13.21
N PHE A 96 -3.85 5.45 12.74
CA PHE A 96 -3.93 5.79 11.32
C PHE A 96 -2.55 5.65 10.65
N PHE A 97 -1.51 6.27 11.20
CA PHE A 97 -0.16 6.19 10.64
C PHE A 97 0.36 4.77 10.56
N ARG A 98 0.05 3.93 11.56
CA ARG A 98 0.45 2.52 11.56
C ARG A 98 -0.24 1.76 10.42
N TYR A 99 -1.55 1.87 10.27
CA TYR A 99 -2.28 1.19 9.20
C TYR A 99 -1.94 1.73 7.81
N HIS A 100 -1.81 3.04 7.67
CA HIS A 100 -1.40 3.68 6.42
C HIS A 100 0.03 3.31 6.03
N GLY A 101 0.94 3.22 7.00
CA GLY A 101 2.32 2.77 6.79
C GLY A 101 2.38 1.31 6.34
N LEU A 102 1.64 0.43 7.00
CA LEU A 102 1.49 -0.98 6.57
C LEU A 102 0.93 -1.09 5.15
N SER A 103 -0.09 -0.30 4.83
CA SER A 103 -0.71 -0.23 3.50
C SER A 103 0.29 0.22 2.42
N SER A 104 1.06 1.26 2.72
CA SER A 104 2.13 1.76 1.85
C SER A 104 3.25 0.73 1.63
N LEU A 105 3.62 -0.04 2.67
CA LEU A 105 4.58 -1.14 2.53
C LEU A 105 4.08 -2.26 1.63
N CYS A 106 2.79 -2.63 1.73
CA CYS A 106 2.18 -3.59 0.81
C CYS A 106 2.23 -3.09 -0.64
N ASN A 107 1.91 -1.82 -0.87
CA ASN A 107 1.98 -1.21 -2.19
C ASN A 107 3.42 -1.16 -2.73
N LEU A 108 4.39 -0.79 -1.90
CA LEU A 108 5.81 -0.79 -2.27
C LEU A 108 6.30 -2.19 -2.64
N GLY A 109 5.94 -3.20 -1.84
CA GLY A 109 6.24 -4.60 -2.14
C GLY A 109 5.65 -5.05 -3.48
N CYS A 110 4.43 -4.61 -3.80
CA CYS A 110 3.83 -4.86 -5.11
C CYS A 110 4.62 -4.20 -6.25
N VAL A 111 5.02 -2.93 -6.10
CA VAL A 111 5.81 -2.21 -7.12
C VAL A 111 7.14 -2.91 -7.37
N LEU A 112 7.87 -3.26 -6.30
CA LEU A 112 9.15 -3.96 -6.42
C LEU A 112 8.99 -5.33 -7.07
N SER A 113 8.00 -6.11 -6.64
CA SER A 113 7.76 -7.47 -7.19
C SER A 113 7.43 -7.42 -8.69
N ASN A 114 6.53 -6.52 -9.10
CA ASN A 114 6.18 -6.36 -10.51
C ASN A 114 7.35 -5.77 -11.32
N GLY A 115 8.09 -4.81 -10.77
CA GLY A 115 9.25 -4.21 -11.40
C GLY A 115 10.38 -5.22 -11.66
N LEU A 116 10.67 -6.09 -10.70
CA LEU A 116 11.65 -7.17 -10.85
C LEU A 116 11.21 -8.20 -11.91
N CYS A 117 9.93 -8.57 -11.96
CA CYS A 117 9.41 -9.47 -12.99
C CYS A 117 9.57 -8.85 -14.39
N LEU A 118 9.21 -7.57 -14.57
CA LEU A 118 9.34 -6.86 -15.84
C LEU A 118 10.80 -6.68 -16.27
N ALA A 119 11.68 -6.29 -15.35
CA ALA A 119 13.11 -6.19 -15.63
C ALA A 119 13.69 -7.54 -16.07
N GLY A 120 13.23 -8.61 -15.44
CA GLY A 120 13.61 -9.96 -15.79
C GLY A 120 13.23 -10.36 -17.20
N LEU A 121 11.96 -10.17 -17.56
CA LEU A 121 11.46 -10.39 -18.92
C LEU A 121 12.22 -9.55 -19.96
N ALA A 122 12.50 -8.28 -19.64
CA ALA A 122 13.22 -7.39 -20.54
C ALA A 122 14.66 -7.85 -20.82
N LEU A 123 15.35 -8.40 -19.82
CA LEU A 123 16.70 -8.95 -19.97
C LEU A 123 16.69 -10.21 -20.84
N GLU A 124 15.70 -11.07 -20.66
CA GLU A 124 15.54 -12.32 -21.41
C GLU A 124 15.25 -12.03 -22.90
N ILE A 125 14.35 -11.09 -23.19
CA ILE A 125 14.08 -10.60 -24.55
C ILE A 125 15.33 -10.00 -25.20
N ARG A 126 16.18 -9.31 -24.43
CA ARG A 126 17.42 -8.69 -24.94
C ARG A 126 18.53 -9.71 -25.21
N SER A 127 18.46 -10.89 -24.60
CA SER A 127 19.42 -11.98 -24.79
C SER A 127 19.09 -12.93 -25.95
N LEU A 128 17.92 -12.75 -26.58
CA LEU A 128 17.46 -13.39 -27.81
C LEU A 128 17.91 -12.59 -29.05
#